data_AF-A0A5A7QWX5-F1
#
_entry.id   AF-A0A5A7QWX5-F1
#
_cell.length_a   1.000
_cell.length_b   1.000
_cell.length_c   1.000
_cell.angle_alpha   90.00
_cell.angle_beta   90.00
_cell.angle_gamma   90.00
#
_symmetry.space_group_name_H-M   'P 1'
#
loop_
_entity.id
_entity.type
_entity.pdbx_description
1 polymer ?
#
loop_
_entity_poly.entity_id
_entity_poly.type
_entity_poly.pdbx_seq_one_letter_code
_entity_poly.pdbx_strand_id
1 'polypeptide(L)'
;MYWHTAGLVWAWPKSTRTRTVPTSLPSFQVDSPSTISNGALQVTPDSASADFNLFNNSGRVLLLRRFKLWHDATAPAASFNTLDLLSIINLFLSYLIPKKI
;
A
#
# COMPACT_ATOMS: atom_id res chain seq x y z
N MET A 1 35.22 -5.11 19.37
CA MET A 1 33.77 -5.27 19.63
C MET A 1 33.05 -4.84 18.37
N TYR A 2 32.74 -5.78 17.47
CA TYR A 2 32.13 -5.48 16.18
C TYR A 2 30.61 -5.53 16.30
N TRP A 3 29.94 -4.39 16.18
CA TRP A 3 28.50 -4.36 15.97
C TRP A 3 28.24 -4.63 14.48
N HIS A 4 27.76 -5.82 14.14
CA HIS A 4 27.09 -6.01 12.86
C HIS A 4 25.72 -5.34 12.97
N THR A 5 25.54 -4.16 12.37
CA THR A 5 24.21 -3.57 12.19
C THR A 5 23.47 -4.43 11.17
N ALA A 6 22.67 -5.39 11.64
CA ALA A 6 21.73 -6.11 10.79
C ALA A 6 20.55 -5.18 10.44
N GLY A 7 20.74 -4.34 9.42
CA GLY A 7 19.68 -3.48 8.89
C GLY A 7 18.67 -4.27 8.06
N LEU A 8 17.37 -4.00 8.23
CA LEU A 8 16.34 -4.46 7.29
C LEU A 8 16.17 -3.41 6.19
N VAL A 9 16.32 -3.82 4.93
CA VAL A 9 16.04 -2.98 3.76
C VAL A 9 15.00 -3.67 2.89
N TRP A 10 13.96 -2.92 2.49
CA TRP A 10 12.94 -3.36 1.55
C TRP A 10 12.65 -2.23 0.54
N ALA A 11 12.36 -2.57 -0.72
CA ALA A 11 11.87 -1.63 -1.73
C ALA A 11 10.72 -2.23 -2.56
N TRP A 12 9.75 -1.41 -2.97
CA TRP A 12 8.74 -1.81 -3.94
C TRP A 12 9.39 -1.95 -5.33
N PRO A 13 9.31 -3.13 -5.98
CA PRO A 13 9.86 -3.27 -7.32
C PRO A 13 9.04 -2.41 -8.29
N LYS A 14 9.71 -1.51 -9.01
CA LYS A 14 9.11 -0.76 -10.12
C LYS A 14 8.55 -1.77 -11.12
N SER A 15 7.25 -1.66 -11.44
CA SER A 15 6.58 -2.52 -12.42
C SER A 15 7.39 -2.56 -13.72
N THR A 16 8.02 -3.71 -14.01
CA THR A 16 8.61 -4.01 -15.30
C THR A 16 7.50 -4.56 -16.20
N ARG A 17 7.59 -4.27 -17.49
CA ARG A 17 6.57 -4.55 -18.53
C ARG A 17 6.43 -6.06 -18.83
N THR A 18 6.38 -6.91 -17.82
CA THR A 18 5.99 -8.32 -17.93
C THR A 18 4.55 -8.44 -17.47
N ARG A 19 3.70 -8.92 -18.38
CA ARG A 19 2.23 -8.89 -18.38
C ARG A 19 1.59 -9.88 -17.38
N THR A 20 2.22 -10.05 -16.22
CA THR A 20 1.77 -10.87 -15.09
C THR A 20 2.03 -10.05 -13.83
N VAL A 21 1.01 -9.31 -13.40
CA VAL A 21 1.01 -8.66 -12.08
C VAL A 21 0.81 -9.77 -11.06
N PRO A 22 1.74 -10.01 -10.13
CA PRO A 22 1.49 -10.96 -9.05
C PRO A 22 0.32 -10.44 -8.21
N THR A 23 -0.75 -11.23 -8.13
CA THR A 23 -1.92 -10.97 -7.27
C THR A 23 -1.57 -10.97 -5.78
N SER A 24 -0.38 -11.45 -5.43
CA SER A 24 0.26 -11.32 -4.12
C SER A 24 1.75 -11.09 -4.32
N LEU A 25 2.29 -10.00 -3.74
CA LEU A 25 3.73 -9.94 -3.50
C LEU A 25 4.00 -10.68 -2.18
N PRO A 26 4.94 -11.63 -2.12
CA PRO A 26 5.27 -12.42 -0.91
C PRO A 26 5.77 -11.57 0.28
N SER A 27 5.73 -10.26 0.11
CA SER A 27 6.28 -9.20 0.93
C SER A 27 5.22 -8.37 1.63
N PHE A 28 3.99 -8.37 1.11
CA PHE A 28 2.91 -7.53 1.62
C PHE A 28 1.65 -8.34 1.90
N GLN A 29 1.05 -8.05 3.04
CA GLN A 29 -0.30 -8.46 3.37
C GLN A 29 -1.23 -7.32 2.96
N VAL A 30 -2.20 -7.62 2.11
CA VAL A 30 -3.17 -6.67 1.59
C VAL A 30 -4.54 -7.06 2.12
N ASP A 31 -5.08 -6.24 3.02
CA ASP A 31 -6.39 -6.48 3.62
C ASP A 31 -7.47 -5.72 2.83
N SER A 32 -8.58 -6.38 2.52
CA SER A 32 -9.73 -5.76 1.83
C SER A 32 -10.20 -4.49 2.54
N PRO A 33 -10.57 -3.42 1.82
CA PRO A 33 -10.78 -3.31 0.38
C PRO A 33 -9.52 -2.91 -0.42
N SER A 34 -8.32 -2.99 0.16
CA SER A 34 -7.08 -2.74 -0.59
C SER A 34 -6.84 -3.83 -1.64
N THR A 35 -6.22 -3.44 -2.75
CA THR A 35 -5.87 -4.35 -3.85
C THR A 35 -4.50 -4.02 -4.43
N ILE A 36 -3.94 -4.95 -5.18
CA ILE A 36 -2.81 -4.69 -6.09
C ILE A 36 -3.40 -4.61 -7.49
N SER A 37 -3.30 -3.44 -8.12
CA SER A 37 -3.82 -3.21 -9.47
C SER A 37 -2.81 -2.42 -10.28
N ASN A 38 -2.61 -2.79 -11.54
CA ASN A 38 -1.69 -2.11 -12.47
C ASN A 38 -0.26 -1.88 -11.93
N GLY A 39 0.23 -2.76 -11.06
CA GLY A 39 1.57 -2.64 -10.46
C GLY A 39 1.69 -1.57 -9.36
N ALA A 40 0.55 -1.08 -8.85
CA ALA A 40 0.46 -0.17 -7.73
C ALA A 40 -0.32 -0.79 -6.57
N LEU A 41 0.00 -0.34 -5.36
CA LEU A 41 -0.81 -0.61 -4.17
C LEU A 41 -1.98 0.37 -4.13
N GLN A 42 -3.18 -0.15 -4.23
CA GLN A 42 -4.40 0.62 -4.14
C GLN A 42 -5.00 0.42 -2.74
N VAL A 43 -4.88 1.43 -1.89
CA VAL A 43 -5.32 1.35 -0.49
C VAL A 43 -6.85 1.37 -0.38
N THR A 44 -7.51 2.22 -1.16
CA THR A 44 -8.97 2.29 -1.27
C THR A 44 -9.42 2.08 -2.71
N PRO A 45 -10.61 1.48 -2.94
CA PRO A 45 -11.17 1.37 -4.28
C PRO A 45 -11.27 2.72 -4.99
N ASP A 46 -11.10 2.71 -6.31
CA ASP A 46 -11.36 3.85 -7.17
C ASP A 46 -12.72 3.67 -7.84
N SER A 47 -13.27 4.74 -8.41
CA SER A 47 -14.58 4.71 -9.06
C SER A 47 -14.57 4.11 -10.47
N ALA A 48 -13.43 3.56 -10.92
CA ALA A 48 -13.29 2.97 -12.25
C ALA A 48 -13.92 1.57 -12.34
N SER A 49 -14.22 0.92 -11.21
CA SER A 49 -14.98 -0.33 -11.14
C SER A 49 -16.30 -0.11 -10.39
N ALA A 50 -17.37 -0.76 -10.86
CA ALA A 50 -18.68 -0.78 -10.20
C ALA A 50 -18.77 -1.86 -9.09
N ASP A 51 -17.73 -2.67 -8.91
CA ASP A 51 -17.74 -3.83 -8.02
C ASP A 51 -17.47 -3.46 -6.55
N PHE A 52 -17.16 -2.19 -6.26
CA PHE A 52 -16.80 -1.72 -4.93
C PHE A 52 -17.75 -0.62 -4.45
N ASN A 53 -18.18 -0.72 -3.18
CA ASN A 53 -18.70 0.45 -2.48
C ASN A 53 -17.57 1.47 -2.35
N LEU A 54 -17.84 2.76 -2.59
CA LEU A 54 -16.85 3.84 -2.46
C LEU A 54 -16.96 4.59 -1.12
N PHE A 55 -18.06 4.38 -0.40
CA PHE A 55 -18.32 5.04 0.87
C PHE A 55 -17.84 4.19 2.03
N ASN A 56 -17.30 4.86 3.06
CA ASN A 56 -16.88 4.26 4.33
C ASN A 56 -15.87 3.12 4.18
N ASN A 57 -14.93 3.27 3.24
CA ASN A 57 -13.87 2.29 3.02
C ASN A 57 -12.55 2.74 3.64
N SER A 58 -11.91 1.78 4.31
CA SER A 58 -10.57 1.91 4.84
C SER A 58 -9.82 0.63 4.53
N GLY A 59 -8.66 0.73 3.89
CA GLY A 59 -7.82 -0.41 3.59
C GLY A 59 -6.45 -0.29 4.22
N ARG A 60 -5.72 -1.40 4.26
CA ARG A 60 -4.41 -1.49 4.88
C ARG A 60 -3.50 -2.42 4.10
N VAL A 61 -2.26 -1.98 3.93
CA VAL A 61 -1.17 -2.78 3.39
C VAL A 61 -0.07 -2.84 4.45
N LEU A 62 0.36 -4.04 4.80
CA LEU A 62 1.41 -4.27 5.79
C LEU A 62 2.60 -4.99 5.16
N LEU A 63 3.82 -4.60 5.52
CA LEU A 63 4.99 -5.43 5.26
C LEU A 63 4.84 -6.75 6.03
N LEU A 64 4.88 -7.88 5.32
CA LEU A 64 4.74 -9.22 5.93
C LEU A 64 5.89 -9.53 6.90
N ARG A 65 7.07 -8.93 6.69
CA ARG A 65 8.21 -9.11 7.57
C ARG A 65 8.09 -8.21 8.80
N ARG A 66 7.89 -8.85 9.96
CA ARG A 66 7.97 -8.18 11.26
C ARG A 66 9.38 -7.66 11.52
N PHE A 67 9.47 -6.49 12.15
CA PHE A 67 10.73 -5.92 12.65
C PHE A 67 10.56 -5.51 14.12
N LYS A 68 11.66 -5.53 14.86
CA LYS A 68 11.67 -5.21 16.29
C LYS A 68 12.07 -3.74 16.47
N LEU A 69 11.20 -2.94 17.07
CA LEU A 69 11.43 -1.51 17.27
C LEU A 69 12.22 -1.20 18.55
N TRP A 70 12.11 -2.03 19.59
CA TRP A 70 12.91 -1.92 20.82
C TRP A 70 13.04 -3.29 21.51
N HIS A 71 14.02 -3.43 22.40
CA HIS A 71 14.24 -4.67 23.17
C HIS A 71 13.81 -4.51 24.63
N ASP A 72 14.50 -3.64 25.38
CA ASP A 72 14.28 -3.38 26.81
C ASP A 72 14.27 -1.87 27.07
N ALA A 73 13.83 -1.43 28.26
CA ALA A 73 13.74 -0.01 28.62
C ALA A 73 15.08 0.75 28.54
N THR A 74 16.21 0.03 28.64
CA THR A 74 17.56 0.58 28.59
C THR A 74 18.21 0.48 27.21
N ALA A 75 17.60 -0.26 26.28
CA ALA A 75 18.13 -0.46 24.94
C ALA A 75 17.66 0.68 24.01
N PRO A 76 18.54 1.22 23.15
CA PRO A 76 18.12 2.17 22.13
C PRO A 76 17.04 1.57 21.22
N ALA A 77 16.02 2.36 20.89
CA ALA A 77 15.05 1.99 19.88
C ALA A 77 15.72 1.92 18.49
N ALA A 78 15.20 1.05 17.63
CA ALA A 78 15.61 0.98 16.24
C ALA A 78 15.23 2.28 15.50
N SER A 79 16.12 2.75 14.63
CA SER A 79 15.82 3.80 13.67
C SER A 79 15.39 3.20 12.35
N PHE A 80 14.51 3.89 11.63
CA PHE A 80 14.08 3.50 10.29
C PHE A 80 13.89 4.72 9.41
N ASN A 81 13.99 4.51 8.11
CA ASN A 81 13.69 5.49 7.07
C ASN A 81 12.77 4.82 6.05
N THR A 82 11.77 5.56 5.59
CA THR A 82 10.81 5.10 4.58
C THR A 82 10.66 6.19 3.52
N LEU A 83 10.58 5.77 2.26
CA LEU A 83 10.30 6.65 1.13
C LEU A 83 9.24 5.97 0.26
N ASP A 84 8.14 6.67 0.04
CA ASP A 84 6.99 6.18 -0.70
C ASP A 84 6.51 7.22 -1.72
N LEU A 85 5.94 6.75 -2.83
CA LEU A 85 5.22 7.59 -3.79
C LEU A 85 3.72 7.38 -3.60
N LEU A 86 3.03 8.40 -3.10
CA LEU A 86 1.59 8.38 -2.89
C LEU A 86 0.87 9.16 -3.99
N SER A 87 -0.17 8.55 -4.58
CA SER A 87 -1.11 9.24 -5.46
C SER A 87 -2.50 9.23 -4.82
N ILE A 88 -3.13 10.40 -4.73
CA ILE A 88 -4.52 10.57 -4.28
C ILE A 88 -5.32 11.01 -5.50
N ILE A 89 -6.26 10.17 -5.92
CA ILE A 89 -7.10 10.44 -7.10
C ILE A 89 -8.54 10.62 -6.63
N ASN A 90 -9.07 11.83 -6.81
CA ASN A 90 -10.49 12.12 -6.66
C ASN A 90 -11.11 12.22 -8.06
N LEU A 91 -11.90 11.24 -8.45
CA LEU A 91 -12.68 11.30 -9.68
C LEU A 91 -14.03 11.98 -9.40
N PHE A 92 -14.10 13.29 -9.60
CA PHE A 92 -15.38 14.01 -9.64
C PHE A 92 -15.96 13.87 -11.05
N LEU A 93 -16.65 12.76 -11.32
CA LEU A 93 -17.55 12.68 -12.46
C LEU A 93 -18.86 13.36 -12.06
N SER A 94 -18.99 14.65 -12.34
CA SER A 94 -20.29 15.31 -12.40
C SER A 94 -21.08 14.68 -13.55
N TYR A 95 -21.84 13.63 -13.26
CA TYR A 95 -22.88 13.17 -14.16
C TYR A 95 -23.90 14.30 -14.29
N LEU A 96 -23.93 14.95 -15.46
CA LEU A 96 -25.05 15.75 -15.91
C LEU A 96 -26.31 14.88 -15.80
N ILE A 97 -27.12 15.12 -14.78
CA ILE A 97 -28.51 14.66 -14.77
C ILE A 97 -29.25 15.63 -15.71
N PRO A 98 -29.69 15.23 -16.91
CA PRO A 98 -30.67 16.05 -17.61
C PRO A 98 -31.94 15.98 -16.77
N LYS A 99 -32.26 17.09 -16.08
CA LYS A 99 -33.60 17.28 -15.51
C LYS A 99 -34.58 17.23 -16.68
N LYS A 100 -35.31 16.12 -16.81
CA LYS A 100 -36.60 16.12 -17.48
C LYS A 100 -37.61 16.70 -16.48
N ILE A 101 -37.98 17.96 -16.67
CA ILE A 101 -39.33 18.46 -16.42
C ILE A 101 -39.67 19.35 -17.63
#